data_AF-A0A812RPM5-F1
#
_entry.id   AF-A0A812RPM5-F1
#
_cell.length_a   1.000
_cell.length_b   1.000
_cell.length_c   1.000
_cell.angle_alpha   90.00
_cell.angle_beta   90.00
_cell.angle_gamma   90.00
#
_symmetry.space_group_name_H-M   'P 1'
#
loop_
_entity.id
_entity.type
_entity.pdbx_description
1 polymer ?
#
loop_
_entity_poly.entity_id
_entity_poly.type
_entity_poly.pdbx_seq_one_letter_code
_entity_poly.pdbx_strand_id
1 'polypeptide(L)'
;MEIMEELPCNDDIAAVTKGANPGSVTKAMQLLKQRAVKIVGRCLDGGVAAEVQSESGPRAYTVRLGRDGTGQVDARCSCVDFRTRGGLCKHGAAAAIFLVQVGHELPQVATAASGPLKRPRSERPPATPTRNVPAPSTPEAVEEALPALKRPQFPKAKSTTASAVSQAQRGFFLRQLQTAAAGGNHAAFIRDIHRFHEPLGETETAELLHKAIVGNDATGAEKVVHALLARSEGEAAARAGVRDALGRTPLHAAVAASRLEICRALLSANADPGLLDGHGISAVELASRRKLDTSKGDWRHEADPFHELLKEAMTTAKAT
;
A
#
# COMPACT_ATOMS: atom_id res chain seq x y z
N MET A 1 -24.84 -40.00 28.67
CA MET A 1 -25.17 -38.60 28.35
C MET A 1 -24.36 -38.23 27.14
N GLU A 2 -24.95 -38.46 25.97
CA GLU A 2 -24.42 -37.97 24.70
C GLU A 2 -24.44 -36.45 24.76
N ILE A 3 -23.27 -35.84 24.66
CA ILE A 3 -23.13 -34.42 24.40
C ILE A 3 -23.39 -34.30 22.91
N MET A 4 -24.60 -33.88 22.54
CA MET A 4 -24.92 -33.46 21.18
C MET A 4 -23.95 -32.32 20.83
N GLU A 5 -22.86 -32.64 20.13
CA GLU A 5 -22.16 -31.66 19.31
C GLU A 5 -23.19 -31.14 18.31
N GLU A 6 -23.72 -29.95 18.55
CA GLU A 6 -24.51 -29.23 17.57
C GLU A 6 -23.62 -29.02 16.33
N LEU A 7 -23.77 -29.95 15.38
CA LEU A 7 -23.19 -29.86 14.05
C LEU A 7 -23.54 -28.48 13.49
N PRO A 8 -22.56 -27.74 12.93
CA PRO A 8 -22.81 -26.41 12.42
C PRO A 8 -23.95 -26.47 11.39
N CYS A 9 -24.94 -25.59 11.59
CA CYS A 9 -26.21 -25.64 10.88
C CYS A 9 -25.96 -25.73 9.36
N ASN A 10 -26.50 -26.78 8.72
CA ASN A 10 -26.39 -27.00 7.27
C ASN A 10 -26.82 -25.77 6.44
N ASP A 11 -27.64 -24.89 7.03
CA ASP A 11 -28.16 -23.68 6.41
C ASP A 11 -27.06 -22.63 6.13
N ASP A 12 -26.05 -22.51 6.99
CA ASP A 12 -24.95 -21.56 6.78
C ASP A 12 -24.02 -22.03 5.64
N ILE A 13 -23.79 -23.34 5.53
CA ILE A 13 -23.04 -23.92 4.41
C ILE A 13 -23.83 -23.76 3.10
N ALA A 14 -25.16 -23.92 3.15
CA ALA A 14 -26.04 -23.67 2.01
C ALA A 14 -26.00 -22.18 1.58
N ALA A 15 -25.96 -21.24 2.54
CA ALA A 15 -25.84 -19.81 2.27
C ALA A 15 -24.51 -19.45 1.59
N VAL A 16 -23.40 -20.04 2.07
CA VAL A 16 -22.07 -19.90 1.44
C VAL A 16 -22.06 -20.50 0.04
N THR A 17 -22.70 -21.66 -0.15
CA THR A 17 -22.80 -22.35 -1.45
C THR A 17 -23.55 -21.51 -2.47
N LYS A 18 -24.64 -20.84 -2.05
CA LYS A 18 -25.44 -19.95 -2.90
C LYS A 18 -24.64 -18.73 -3.38
N GLY A 19 -23.67 -18.24 -2.60
CA GLY A 19 -22.85 -17.06 -2.92
C GLY A 19 -21.57 -17.39 -3.70
N ALA A 20 -21.25 -18.67 -3.86
CA ALA A 20 -20.01 -19.12 -4.48
C ALA A 20 -20.08 -19.18 -6.00
N ASN A 21 -18.99 -18.81 -6.66
CA ASN A 21 -18.85 -18.94 -8.11
C ASN A 21 -18.97 -20.42 -8.52
N PRO A 22 -19.53 -20.74 -9.71
CA PRO A 22 -19.71 -22.12 -10.16
C PRO A 22 -18.42 -22.97 -10.05
N GLY A 23 -18.52 -24.13 -9.40
CA GLY A 23 -17.39 -25.05 -9.16
C GLY A 23 -16.41 -24.61 -8.06
N SER A 24 -16.60 -23.46 -7.41
CA SER A 24 -15.71 -22.98 -6.35
C SER A 24 -15.85 -23.77 -5.06
N VAL A 25 -17.07 -24.22 -4.72
CA VAL A 25 -17.33 -25.02 -3.51
C VAL A 25 -16.62 -26.37 -3.59
N THR A 26 -16.67 -27.04 -4.74
CA THR A 26 -15.98 -28.34 -4.92
C THR A 26 -14.47 -28.21 -4.69
N LYS A 27 -13.84 -27.16 -5.24
CA LYS A 27 -12.41 -26.88 -5.03
C LYS A 27 -12.12 -26.42 -3.60
N ALA A 28 -13.03 -25.67 -2.98
CA ALA A 28 -12.93 -25.28 -1.59
C ALA A 28 -12.87 -26.51 -0.65
N MET A 29 -13.69 -27.54 -0.91
CA MET A 29 -13.66 -28.79 -0.15
C MET A 29 -12.31 -29.53 -0.28
N GLN A 30 -11.63 -29.41 -1.42
CA GLN A 30 -10.29 -29.98 -1.61
C GLN A 30 -9.23 -29.23 -0.78
N LEU A 31 -9.29 -27.90 -0.74
CA LEU A 31 -8.43 -27.05 0.09
C LEU A 31 -8.61 -27.35 1.59
N LEU A 32 -9.84 -27.58 2.04
CA LEU A 32 -10.13 -27.95 3.43
C LEU A 32 -9.51 -29.29 3.81
N LYS A 33 -9.59 -30.31 2.93
CA LYS A 33 -8.93 -31.61 3.14
C LYS A 33 -7.42 -31.48 3.28
N GLN A 34 -6.81 -30.51 2.60
CA GLN A 34 -5.38 -30.23 2.66
C GLN A 34 -4.98 -29.35 3.86
N ARG A 35 -5.93 -28.97 4.73
CA ARG A 35 -5.71 -28.03 5.84
C ARG A 35 -5.07 -26.71 5.38
N ALA A 36 -5.44 -26.26 4.19
CA ALA A 36 -4.85 -25.09 3.54
C ALA A 36 -5.34 -23.75 4.11
N VAL A 37 -6.32 -23.75 5.03
CA VAL A 37 -6.96 -22.53 5.56
C VAL A 37 -6.44 -22.20 6.96
N LYS A 38 -6.05 -20.94 7.16
CA LYS A 38 -5.67 -20.38 8.46
C LYS A 38 -6.43 -19.08 8.72
N ILE A 39 -7.18 -19.01 9.81
CA ILE A 39 -7.84 -17.76 10.23
C ILE A 39 -6.80 -16.85 10.88
N VAL A 40 -6.71 -15.61 10.39
CA VAL A 40 -5.74 -14.61 10.84
C VAL A 40 -6.33 -13.76 11.97
N GLY A 41 -7.63 -13.43 11.90
CA GLY A 41 -8.33 -12.70 12.95
C GLY A 41 -9.63 -12.04 12.49
N ARG A 42 -10.38 -11.47 13.44
CA ARG A 42 -11.57 -10.66 13.16
C ARG A 42 -11.18 -9.19 12.98
N CYS A 43 -11.84 -8.51 12.06
CA CYS A 43 -11.64 -7.10 11.77
C CYS A 43 -12.68 -6.24 12.49
N LEU A 44 -12.36 -4.97 12.73
CA LEU A 44 -13.21 -4.03 13.47
C LEU A 44 -14.56 -3.75 12.79
N ASP A 45 -14.65 -3.97 11.49
CA ASP A 45 -15.86 -3.84 10.68
C ASP A 45 -16.71 -5.12 10.64
N GLY A 46 -16.42 -6.10 11.50
CA GLY A 46 -17.16 -7.37 11.57
C GLY A 46 -16.72 -8.42 10.54
N GLY A 47 -15.78 -8.09 9.64
CA GLY A 47 -15.22 -9.04 8.69
C GLY A 47 -14.23 -10.04 9.32
N VAL A 48 -13.95 -11.15 8.63
CA VAL A 48 -12.96 -12.14 9.07
C VAL A 48 -11.82 -12.25 8.06
N ALA A 49 -10.59 -12.12 8.53
CA ALA A 49 -9.39 -12.29 7.72
C ALA A 49 -8.86 -13.73 7.82
N ALA A 50 -8.53 -14.31 6.68
CA ALA A 50 -7.98 -15.65 6.54
C ALA A 50 -6.85 -15.68 5.50
N GLU A 51 -5.99 -16.66 5.63
CA GLU A 51 -4.92 -16.99 4.68
C GLU A 51 -5.17 -18.41 4.16
N VAL A 52 -5.19 -18.58 2.84
CA VAL A 52 -5.48 -19.86 2.20
C VAL A 52 -4.34 -20.24 1.25
N GLN A 53 -3.68 -21.36 1.52
CA GLN A 53 -2.60 -21.88 0.70
C GLN A 53 -3.09 -22.40 -0.65
N SER A 54 -2.24 -22.29 -1.67
CA SER A 54 -2.49 -22.81 -3.03
C SER A 54 -2.36 -24.33 -3.09
N GLU A 55 -3.14 -24.97 -3.95
CA GLU A 55 -3.07 -26.43 -4.21
C GLU A 55 -1.76 -26.83 -4.92
N SER A 56 -1.14 -25.89 -5.65
CA SER A 56 -0.04 -26.14 -6.59
C SER A 56 1.31 -25.57 -6.16
N GLY A 57 1.45 -25.03 -4.94
CA GLY A 57 2.73 -24.48 -4.50
C GLY A 57 2.66 -23.66 -3.20
N PRO A 58 3.79 -23.05 -2.76
CA PRO A 58 3.91 -22.40 -1.45
C PRO A 58 3.21 -21.03 -1.37
N ARG A 59 2.45 -20.65 -2.39
CA ARG A 59 1.78 -19.36 -2.46
C ARG A 59 0.55 -19.38 -1.55
N ALA A 60 0.39 -18.35 -0.73
CA ALA A 60 -0.81 -18.14 0.07
C ALA A 60 -1.63 -16.95 -0.43
N TYR A 61 -2.95 -17.06 -0.36
CA TYR A 61 -3.90 -16.04 -0.74
C TYR A 61 -4.55 -15.45 0.50
N THR A 62 -4.55 -14.13 0.59
CA THR A 62 -5.26 -13.42 1.64
C THR A 62 -6.73 -13.30 1.26
N VAL A 63 -7.60 -13.73 2.17
CA VAL A 63 -9.05 -13.72 2.05
C VAL A 63 -9.61 -12.86 3.18
N ARG A 64 -10.55 -11.98 2.86
CA ARG A 64 -11.33 -11.25 3.83
C ARG A 64 -12.80 -11.52 3.56
N LEU A 65 -13.44 -12.24 4.48
CA LEU A 65 -14.85 -12.56 4.43
C LEU A 65 -15.66 -11.39 4.97
N GLY A 66 -16.80 -11.14 4.33
CA GLY A 66 -17.78 -10.14 4.74
C GLY A 66 -19.19 -10.61 4.42
N ARG A 67 -20.11 -9.65 4.41
CA ARG A 67 -21.42 -9.78 3.77
C ARG A 67 -21.61 -8.63 2.80
N ASP A 68 -22.21 -8.92 1.66
CA ASP A 68 -22.62 -7.90 0.71
C ASP A 68 -23.85 -7.11 1.19
N GLY A 69 -24.25 -6.10 0.43
CA GLY A 69 -25.41 -5.25 0.75
C GLY A 69 -26.76 -5.99 0.79
N THR A 70 -26.81 -7.24 0.34
CA THR A 70 -27.99 -8.12 0.41
C THR A 70 -27.95 -9.06 1.61
N GLY A 71 -26.88 -9.00 2.41
CA GLY A 71 -26.65 -9.87 3.56
C GLY A 71 -26.11 -11.24 3.21
N GLN A 72 -25.75 -11.49 1.94
CA GLN A 72 -25.13 -12.74 1.50
C GLN A 72 -23.64 -12.72 1.81
N VAL A 73 -23.08 -13.89 2.16
CA VAL A 73 -21.63 -14.01 2.44
C VAL A 73 -20.85 -13.65 1.18
N ASP A 74 -19.92 -12.71 1.31
CA ASP A 74 -19.00 -12.30 0.27
C ASP A 74 -17.54 -12.42 0.73
N ALA A 75 -16.59 -12.30 -0.19
CA ALA A 75 -15.17 -12.40 0.13
C ALA A 75 -14.35 -11.50 -0.78
N ARG A 76 -13.38 -10.76 -0.23
CA ARG A 76 -12.29 -10.15 -1.00
C ARG A 76 -11.07 -11.06 -0.93
N CYS A 77 -10.61 -11.55 -2.07
CA CYS A 77 -9.45 -12.46 -2.13
C CYS A 77 -8.36 -11.92 -3.07
N SER A 78 -7.09 -12.18 -2.75
CA SER A 78 -5.95 -11.78 -3.61
C SER A 78 -5.76 -12.66 -4.85
N CYS A 79 -6.60 -13.68 -5.07
CA CYS A 79 -6.49 -14.58 -6.22
C CYS A 79 -7.04 -13.95 -7.52
N VAL A 80 -6.60 -14.50 -8.65
CA VAL A 80 -7.02 -14.05 -10.00
C VAL A 80 -8.52 -14.30 -10.23
N ASP A 81 -9.05 -15.43 -9.74
CA ASP A 81 -10.48 -15.77 -9.89
C ASP A 81 -11.39 -14.71 -9.27
N PHE A 82 -11.02 -14.19 -8.09
CA PHE A 82 -11.76 -13.11 -7.46
C PHE A 82 -11.62 -11.80 -8.24
N ARG A 83 -10.40 -11.46 -8.70
CA ARG A 83 -10.19 -10.24 -9.49
C ARG A 83 -11.00 -10.21 -10.79
N THR A 84 -11.23 -11.37 -11.39
CA THR A 84 -11.92 -11.50 -12.67
C THR A 84 -13.44 -11.61 -12.52
N ARG A 85 -13.94 -12.31 -11.50
CA ARG A 85 -15.38 -12.60 -11.35
C ARG A 85 -16.03 -12.00 -10.10
N GLY A 86 -15.24 -11.52 -9.15
CA GLY A 86 -15.73 -11.13 -7.83
C GLY A 86 -16.30 -12.33 -7.04
N GLY A 87 -17.15 -12.01 -6.06
CA GLY A 87 -17.89 -13.00 -5.27
C GLY A 87 -17.03 -13.97 -4.47
N LEU A 88 -17.57 -15.14 -4.14
CA LEU A 88 -16.81 -16.20 -3.47
C LEU A 88 -16.03 -17.04 -4.49
N CYS A 89 -14.74 -16.78 -4.58
CA CYS A 89 -13.79 -17.70 -5.21
C CYS A 89 -13.59 -18.96 -4.36
N LYS A 90 -12.86 -19.96 -4.87
CA LYS A 90 -12.55 -21.19 -4.12
C LYS A 90 -11.89 -20.95 -2.76
N HIS A 91 -11.03 -19.94 -2.65
CA HIS A 91 -10.39 -19.58 -1.37
C HIS A 91 -11.36 -18.88 -0.41
N GLY A 92 -12.24 -18.02 -0.94
CA GLY A 92 -13.30 -17.38 -0.17
C GLY A 92 -14.29 -18.40 0.39
N ALA A 93 -14.76 -19.31 -0.46
CA ALA A 93 -15.63 -20.41 -0.05
C ALA A 93 -14.94 -21.34 0.96
N ALA A 94 -13.64 -21.66 0.77
CA ALA A 94 -12.91 -22.48 1.73
C ALA A 94 -12.82 -21.82 3.11
N ALA A 95 -12.49 -20.52 3.16
CA ALA A 95 -12.43 -19.80 4.43
C ALA A 95 -13.80 -19.70 5.12
N ALA A 96 -14.88 -19.46 4.35
CA ALA A 96 -16.22 -19.34 4.90
C ALA A 96 -16.74 -20.69 5.44
N ILE A 97 -16.57 -21.77 4.68
CA ILE A 97 -16.95 -23.12 5.11
C ILE A 97 -16.10 -23.55 6.31
N PHE A 98 -14.80 -23.23 6.33
CA PHE A 98 -13.94 -23.51 7.48
C PHE A 98 -14.47 -22.87 8.75
N LEU A 99 -14.84 -21.58 8.72
CA LEU A 99 -15.40 -20.87 9.88
C LEU A 99 -16.65 -21.55 10.42
N VAL A 100 -17.57 -21.90 9.52
CA VAL A 100 -18.80 -22.62 9.88
C VAL A 100 -18.45 -23.97 10.53
N GLN A 101 -17.50 -24.73 9.96
CA GLN A 101 -17.07 -26.03 10.49
C GLN A 101 -16.43 -25.96 11.88
N VAL A 102 -15.71 -24.88 12.19
CA VAL A 102 -15.07 -24.70 13.51
C VAL A 102 -15.97 -23.98 14.52
N GLY A 103 -17.26 -23.79 14.20
CA GLY A 103 -18.23 -23.16 15.09
C GLY A 103 -18.03 -21.66 15.29
N HIS A 104 -17.27 -21.00 14.40
CA HIS A 104 -17.12 -19.55 14.43
C HIS A 104 -18.20 -18.88 13.58
N GLU A 105 -18.88 -17.88 14.16
CA GLU A 105 -19.88 -17.10 13.44
C GLU A 105 -19.30 -16.44 12.19
N LEU A 106 -20.06 -16.53 11.10
CA LEU A 106 -19.81 -15.78 9.86
C LEU A 106 -19.87 -14.27 10.12
N PRO A 107 -19.20 -13.45 9.27
CA PRO A 107 -19.26 -11.99 9.38
C PRO A 107 -20.69 -11.49 9.53
N GLN A 108 -20.94 -10.65 10.54
CA GLN A 108 -22.23 -10.01 10.74
C GLN A 108 -22.28 -8.73 9.89
N VAL A 109 -23.46 -8.36 9.38
CA VAL A 109 -23.65 -7.07 8.70
C VAL A 109 -23.31 -5.98 9.71
N ALA A 110 -22.37 -5.09 9.37
CA ALA A 110 -22.11 -3.91 10.17
C ALA A 110 -23.42 -3.12 10.26
N THR A 111 -24.09 -3.18 11.41
CA THR A 111 -25.23 -2.31 11.68
C THR A 111 -24.70 -0.89 11.59
N ALA A 112 -25.32 -0.09 10.71
CA ALA A 112 -24.91 1.27 10.47
C ALA A 112 -24.93 2.08 11.78
N ALA A 113 -23.75 2.30 12.36
CA ALA A 113 -23.53 3.27 13.40
C ALA A 113 -22.30 4.11 13.00
N SER A 114 -22.57 5.41 12.83
CA SER A 114 -21.62 6.51 12.66
C SER A 114 -21.06 6.72 11.25
N GLY A 115 -21.84 7.40 10.41
CA GLY A 115 -21.33 8.17 9.27
C GLY A 115 -20.34 9.29 9.70
N PRO A 116 -19.75 10.02 8.74
CA PRO A 116 -18.68 10.97 9.02
C PRO A 116 -19.18 12.11 9.91
N LEU A 117 -18.71 12.15 11.17
CA LEU A 117 -18.94 13.26 12.09
C LEU A 117 -18.36 14.55 11.49
N LYS A 118 -19.24 15.46 11.05
CA LYS A 118 -18.89 16.87 10.80
C LYS A 118 -18.30 17.43 12.09
N ARG A 119 -17.04 17.90 12.05
CA ARG A 119 -16.44 18.67 13.16
C ARG A 119 -17.25 19.95 13.39
N PRO A 120 -17.75 20.23 14.61
CA PRO A 120 -18.21 21.57 14.94
C PRO A 120 -16.98 22.50 15.12
N ARG A 121 -17.12 23.75 14.68
CA ARG A 121 -16.17 24.83 14.95
C ARG A 121 -15.98 25.00 16.46
N SER A 122 -14.75 25.26 16.88
CA SER A 122 -14.42 25.56 18.27
C SER A 122 -14.95 26.94 18.66
N GLU A 123 -15.93 26.97 19.56
CA GLU A 123 -16.22 28.17 20.35
C GLU A 123 -15.62 28.03 21.74
N ARG A 124 -15.02 29.12 22.22
CA ARG A 124 -14.35 29.24 23.51
C ARG A 124 -15.40 29.35 24.61
N PRO A 125 -15.36 28.53 25.68
CA PRO A 125 -16.37 28.62 26.73
C PRO A 125 -16.17 29.88 27.62
N PRO A 126 -17.25 30.47 28.17
CA PRO A 126 -17.17 31.62 29.06
C PRO A 126 -16.76 31.21 30.49
N ALA A 127 -16.17 32.16 31.21
CA ALA A 127 -15.70 31.99 32.59
C ALA A 127 -16.86 31.78 33.57
N THR A 128 -16.71 30.79 34.46
CA THR A 128 -17.65 30.50 35.56
C THR A 128 -17.22 31.18 36.88
N PRO A 129 -18.17 31.56 37.74
CA PRO A 129 -17.89 32.31 38.97
C PRO A 129 -17.50 31.37 40.13
N THR A 130 -16.60 31.87 40.98
CA THR A 130 -16.12 31.22 42.21
C THR A 130 -17.21 31.14 43.28
N ARG A 131 -17.39 29.98 43.90
CA ARG A 131 -18.13 29.84 45.16
C ARG A 131 -17.26 29.13 46.21
N ASN A 132 -17.06 29.84 47.32
CA ASN A 132 -16.38 29.40 48.54
C ASN A 132 -17.12 28.23 49.21
N VAL A 133 -16.36 27.24 49.70
CA VAL A 133 -16.85 26.20 50.64
C VAL A 133 -15.85 26.08 51.80
N PRO A 134 -16.29 26.14 53.07
CA PRO A 134 -15.42 25.96 54.23
C PRO A 134 -15.25 24.47 54.61
N ALA A 135 -14.09 24.15 55.20
CA ALA A 135 -13.64 22.80 55.54
C ALA A 135 -14.36 22.18 56.76
N PRO A 136 -14.57 20.85 56.81
CA PRO A 136 -15.05 20.17 58.02
C PRO A 136 -13.91 19.51 58.82
N SER A 137 -14.12 19.44 60.14
CA SER A 137 -13.20 18.95 61.17
C SER A 137 -13.63 17.60 61.76
N THR A 138 -12.78 16.58 61.57
CA THR A 138 -12.42 15.46 62.49
C THR A 138 -13.52 14.44 62.91
N PRO A 139 -13.18 13.30 63.57
CA PRO A 139 -13.08 11.98 62.91
C PRO A 139 -13.85 10.86 63.66
N GLU A 140 -14.03 9.66 63.08
CA GLU A 140 -14.00 8.38 63.84
C GLU A 140 -14.13 7.12 62.95
N ALA A 141 -13.17 6.22 63.16
CA ALA A 141 -13.13 4.75 63.03
C ALA A 141 -13.78 4.03 61.83
N VAL A 142 -12.94 3.46 60.96
CA VAL A 142 -12.75 2.00 60.80
C VAL A 142 -11.41 1.75 60.08
N GLU A 143 -10.38 1.35 60.83
CA GLU A 143 -9.13 0.78 60.28
C GLU A 143 -9.12 -0.72 60.59
N GLU A 144 -9.13 -1.55 59.54
CA GLU A 144 -8.56 -2.89 59.60
C GLU A 144 -7.68 -3.08 58.36
N ALA A 145 -6.41 -3.37 58.64
CA ALA A 145 -5.27 -3.14 57.75
C ALA A 145 -5.09 -4.24 56.69
N LEU A 146 -5.00 -3.83 55.43
CA LEU A 146 -4.35 -4.61 54.37
C LEU A 146 -2.91 -4.09 54.20
N PRO A 147 -1.88 -4.95 54.21
CA PRO A 147 -0.50 -4.49 54.15
C PRO A 147 -0.17 -3.89 52.78
N ALA A 148 0.58 -2.79 52.80
CA ALA A 148 1.01 -2.07 51.61
C ALA A 148 1.93 -2.94 50.73
N LEU A 149 1.37 -3.50 49.66
CA LEU A 149 2.16 -4.08 48.57
C LEU A 149 2.95 -2.95 47.90
N LYS A 150 4.29 -2.94 48.08
CA LYS A 150 5.17 -2.08 47.29
C LYS A 150 4.96 -2.38 45.82
N ARG A 151 4.56 -1.35 45.05
CA ARG A 151 4.51 -1.44 43.59
C ARG A 151 5.84 -1.98 43.08
N PRO A 152 5.87 -3.09 42.33
CA PRO A 152 7.11 -3.56 41.72
C PRO A 152 7.65 -2.47 40.80
N GLN A 153 8.86 -1.99 41.10
CA GLN A 153 9.60 -1.15 40.17
C GLN A 153 10.14 -2.06 39.08
N PHE A 154 9.45 -2.08 37.94
CA PHE A 154 10.00 -2.68 36.74
C PHE A 154 11.12 -1.78 36.21
N PRO A 155 12.28 -2.34 35.82
CA PRO A 155 13.30 -1.56 35.14
C PRO A 155 12.70 -0.96 33.88
N LYS A 156 12.89 0.35 33.65
CA LYS A 156 12.46 1.01 32.42
C LYS A 156 13.11 0.27 31.24
N ALA A 157 12.33 -0.51 30.51
CA ALA A 157 12.79 -1.18 29.30
C ALA A 157 13.31 -0.11 28.34
N LYS A 158 14.59 -0.22 27.94
CA LYS A 158 15.14 0.60 26.86
C LYS A 158 14.33 0.28 25.60
N SER A 159 13.59 1.28 25.12
CA SER A 159 12.78 1.23 23.89
C SER A 159 13.68 0.90 22.69
N THR A 160 13.74 -0.36 22.28
CA THR A 160 14.42 -0.81 21.05
C THR A 160 13.46 -1.50 20.06
N THR A 161 12.22 -1.80 20.45
CA THR A 161 11.26 -2.56 19.63
C THR A 161 10.33 -1.68 18.79
N ALA A 162 10.09 -0.41 19.17
CA ALA A 162 9.26 0.52 18.39
C ALA A 162 9.91 0.89 17.04
N SER A 163 11.24 0.95 16.98
CA SER A 163 12.01 1.28 15.78
C SER A 163 11.98 0.16 14.74
N ALA A 164 12.06 -1.11 15.16
CA ALA A 164 12.05 -2.25 14.23
C ALA A 164 10.68 -2.45 13.54
N VAL A 165 9.57 -2.22 14.25
CA VAL A 165 8.21 -2.29 13.68
C VAL A 165 7.99 -1.17 12.66
N SER A 166 8.45 0.05 12.97
CA SER A 166 8.40 1.20 12.06
C SER A 166 9.27 0.96 10.81
N GLN A 167 10.46 0.39 10.95
CA GLN A 167 11.37 0.10 9.84
C GLN A 167 10.85 -1.03 8.92
N ALA A 168 10.25 -2.08 9.50
CA ALA A 168 9.61 -3.15 8.72
C ALA A 168 8.37 -2.65 7.95
N GLN A 169 7.57 -1.76 8.56
CA GLN A 169 6.43 -1.11 7.90
C GLN A 169 6.89 -0.20 6.77
N ARG A 170 7.97 0.59 6.96
CA ARG A 170 8.59 1.41 5.90
C ARG A 170 9.07 0.54 4.74
N GLY A 171 9.77 -0.56 5.01
CA GLY A 171 10.25 -1.48 3.97
C GLY A 171 9.11 -2.17 3.18
N PHE A 172 8.00 -2.50 3.83
CA PHE A 172 6.80 -3.00 3.13
C PHE A 172 6.14 -1.92 2.27
N PHE A 173 6.05 -0.70 2.79
CA PHE A 173 5.50 0.46 2.10
C PHE A 173 6.30 0.82 0.84
N LEU A 174 7.62 0.96 0.95
CA LEU A 174 8.49 1.26 -0.19
C LEU A 174 8.36 0.20 -1.28
N ARG A 175 8.28 -1.09 -0.92
CA ARG A 175 8.05 -2.16 -1.89
C ARG A 175 6.71 -2.05 -2.63
N GLN A 176 5.65 -1.61 -1.95
CA GLN A 176 4.37 -1.34 -2.61
C GLN A 176 4.47 -0.17 -3.58
N LEU A 177 5.08 0.95 -3.17
CA LEU A 177 5.33 2.09 -4.06
C LEU A 177 6.17 1.70 -5.27
N GLN A 178 7.25 0.95 -5.07
CA GLN A 178 8.11 0.46 -6.14
C GLN A 178 7.34 -0.44 -7.12
N THR A 179 6.46 -1.30 -6.62
CA THR A 179 5.63 -2.17 -7.46
C THR A 179 4.60 -1.36 -8.24
N ALA A 180 3.94 -0.39 -7.61
CA ALA A 180 2.98 0.50 -8.28
C ALA A 180 3.65 1.37 -9.34
N ALA A 181 4.83 1.91 -9.04
CA ALA A 181 5.65 2.68 -9.96
C ALA A 181 6.09 1.85 -11.18
N ALA A 182 6.68 0.67 -10.95
CA ALA A 182 7.11 -0.22 -12.04
C ALA A 182 5.95 -0.69 -12.93
N GLY A 183 4.76 -0.85 -12.34
CA GLY A 183 3.54 -1.22 -13.06
C GLY A 183 2.80 -0.05 -13.71
N GLY A 184 3.24 1.21 -13.51
CA GLY A 184 2.53 2.40 -13.98
C GLY A 184 1.15 2.61 -13.33
N ASN A 185 0.84 1.94 -12.22
CA ASN A 185 -0.47 2.07 -11.58
C ASN A 185 -0.55 3.36 -10.76
N HIS A 186 -0.79 4.48 -11.45
CA HIS A 186 -0.88 5.80 -10.86
C HIS A 186 -1.89 5.88 -9.71
N ALA A 187 -3.06 5.27 -9.84
CA ALA A 187 -4.10 5.32 -8.80
C ALA A 187 -3.65 4.61 -7.50
N ALA A 188 -3.03 3.44 -7.62
CA ALA A 188 -2.47 2.74 -6.47
C ALA A 188 -1.29 3.52 -5.86
N PHE A 189 -0.42 4.06 -6.71
CA PHE A 189 0.73 4.85 -6.30
C PHE A 189 0.31 6.08 -5.48
N ILE A 190 -0.66 6.86 -5.95
CA ILE A 190 -1.19 8.05 -5.26
C ILE A 190 -1.84 7.68 -3.93
N ARG A 191 -2.65 6.61 -3.90
CA ARG A 191 -3.26 6.15 -2.65
C ARG A 191 -2.21 5.79 -1.61
N ASP A 192 -1.17 5.07 -2.04
CA ASP A 192 -0.15 4.58 -1.13
C ASP A 192 0.75 5.75 -0.67
N ILE A 193 1.18 6.64 -1.57
CA ILE A 193 2.00 7.80 -1.21
C ILE A 193 1.28 8.77 -0.26
N HIS A 194 -0.05 8.93 -0.36
CA HIS A 194 -0.82 9.74 0.59
C HIS A 194 -1.05 9.07 1.94
N ARG A 195 -1.06 7.74 1.99
CA ARG A 195 -1.25 6.99 3.24
C ARG A 195 -0.04 7.09 4.16
N PHE A 196 1.12 7.40 3.60
CA PHE A 196 2.37 7.51 4.31
C PHE A 196 2.76 8.98 4.46
N HIS A 197 2.83 9.43 5.71
CA HIS A 197 3.06 10.83 6.05
C HIS A 197 4.56 11.15 6.25
N GLU A 198 5.40 10.12 6.24
CA GLU A 198 6.84 10.27 6.45
C GLU A 198 7.50 10.64 5.10
N PRO A 199 8.43 11.60 5.10
CA PRO A 199 9.12 12.01 3.89
C PRO A 199 9.93 10.86 3.29
N LEU A 200 9.93 10.78 1.97
CA LEU A 200 10.80 9.85 1.24
C LEU A 200 12.22 10.41 1.25
N GLY A 201 13.20 9.52 1.41
CA GLY A 201 14.60 9.92 1.24
C GLY A 201 14.89 10.24 -0.23
N GLU A 202 15.95 11.01 -0.49
CA GLU A 202 16.38 11.33 -1.86
C GLU A 202 16.69 10.06 -2.66
N THR A 203 17.36 9.08 -2.04
CA THR A 203 17.74 7.81 -2.66
C THR A 203 16.55 6.92 -2.97
N GLU A 204 15.58 6.82 -2.05
CA GLU A 204 14.35 6.06 -2.24
C GLU A 204 13.49 6.68 -3.34
N THR A 205 13.39 8.01 -3.36
CA THR A 205 12.63 8.75 -4.37
C THR A 205 13.27 8.61 -5.74
N ALA A 206 14.60 8.69 -5.81
CA ALA A 206 15.34 8.42 -7.03
C ALA A 206 15.13 6.99 -7.53
N GLU A 207 15.18 5.99 -6.65
CA GLU A 207 14.91 4.60 -7.04
C GLU A 207 13.48 4.44 -7.58
N LEU A 208 12.49 5.08 -6.94
CA LEU A 208 11.11 5.11 -7.41
C LEU A 208 10.99 5.76 -8.79
N LEU A 209 11.67 6.89 -9.02
CA LEU A 209 11.73 7.54 -10.33
C LEU A 209 12.30 6.59 -11.39
N HIS A 210 13.44 5.95 -11.15
CA HIS A 210 14.03 5.00 -12.10
C HIS A 210 13.08 3.83 -12.42
N LYS A 211 12.45 3.25 -11.40
CA LYS A 211 11.50 2.14 -11.60
C LYS A 211 10.26 2.58 -12.36
N ALA A 212 9.73 3.78 -12.09
CA ALA A 212 8.59 4.32 -12.83
C ALA A 212 8.92 4.49 -14.31
N ILE A 213 10.10 5.04 -14.61
CA ILE A 213 10.54 5.34 -15.98
C ILE A 213 10.77 4.06 -16.82
N VAL A 214 11.39 3.06 -16.20
CA VAL A 214 11.68 1.75 -16.85
C VAL A 214 10.44 0.84 -16.89
N GLY A 215 9.36 1.21 -16.20
CA GLY A 215 8.12 0.45 -16.14
C GLY A 215 7.47 0.18 -17.50
N ASN A 216 6.61 -0.84 -17.53
CA ASN A 216 6.00 -1.32 -18.77
C ASN A 216 4.94 -0.35 -19.35
N ASP A 217 4.18 0.32 -18.49
CA ASP A 217 3.09 1.22 -18.91
C ASP A 217 3.61 2.66 -19.10
N ALA A 218 3.67 3.10 -20.35
CA ALA A 218 4.09 4.44 -20.76
C ALA A 218 3.26 5.55 -20.11
N THR A 219 1.94 5.39 -20.15
CA THR A 219 0.98 6.43 -19.76
C THR A 219 0.86 6.54 -18.25
N GLY A 220 0.94 5.38 -17.58
CA GLY A 220 0.99 5.29 -16.14
C GLY A 220 2.29 5.83 -15.57
N ALA A 221 3.42 5.50 -16.19
CA ALA A 221 4.75 5.97 -15.78
C ALA A 221 4.83 7.50 -15.79
N GLU A 222 4.36 8.15 -16.85
CA GLU A 222 4.30 9.61 -16.96
C GLU A 222 3.57 10.24 -15.76
N LYS A 223 2.35 9.76 -15.46
CA LYS A 223 1.55 10.26 -14.34
C LYS A 223 2.20 10.02 -12.98
N VAL A 224 2.86 8.88 -12.80
CA VAL A 224 3.61 8.58 -11.56
C VAL A 224 4.80 9.51 -11.40
N VAL A 225 5.55 9.76 -12.48
CA VAL A 225 6.70 10.70 -12.45
C VAL A 225 6.22 12.12 -12.15
N HIS A 226 5.16 12.61 -12.80
CA HIS A 226 4.60 13.93 -12.46
C HIS A 226 4.13 14.03 -11.02
N ALA A 227 3.52 12.97 -10.47
CA ALA A 227 3.12 12.95 -9.08
C ALA A 227 4.31 12.98 -8.11
N LEU A 228 5.42 12.34 -8.47
CA LEU A 228 6.67 12.39 -7.71
C LEU A 228 7.31 13.77 -7.78
N LEU A 229 7.42 14.34 -8.98
CA LEU A 229 8.00 15.67 -9.20
C LEU A 229 7.12 16.80 -8.65
N ALA A 230 5.82 16.61 -8.49
CA ALA A 230 4.96 17.58 -7.79
C ALA A 230 5.30 17.73 -6.28
N ARG A 231 6.18 16.88 -5.75
CA ARG A 231 6.69 16.93 -4.39
C ARG A 231 8.11 17.49 -4.40
N SER A 232 8.45 18.29 -3.39
CA SER A 232 9.80 18.83 -3.20
C SER A 232 10.89 17.75 -3.14
N GLU A 233 10.59 16.60 -2.51
CA GLU A 233 11.47 15.44 -2.44
C GLU A 233 11.82 14.88 -3.83
N GLY A 234 10.84 14.83 -4.73
CA GLY A 234 11.03 14.32 -6.09
C GLY A 234 11.85 15.26 -6.96
N GLU A 235 11.59 16.57 -6.88
CA GLU A 235 12.41 17.57 -7.57
C GLU A 235 13.84 17.56 -7.06
N ALA A 236 14.04 17.47 -5.74
CA ALA A 236 15.36 17.38 -5.14
C ALA A 236 16.11 16.13 -5.64
N ALA A 237 15.45 14.97 -5.66
CA ALA A 237 16.04 13.72 -6.15
C ALA A 237 16.38 13.78 -7.66
N ALA A 238 15.52 14.38 -8.48
CA ALA A 238 15.76 14.56 -9.91
C ALA A 238 16.95 15.50 -10.17
N ARG A 239 17.02 16.63 -9.47
CA ARG A 239 18.11 17.61 -9.55
C ARG A 239 19.45 17.07 -9.04
N ALA A 240 19.43 16.33 -7.94
CA ALA A 240 20.62 15.69 -7.38
C ALA A 240 21.23 14.65 -8.35
N GLY A 241 20.47 14.19 -9.35
CA GLY A 241 20.97 13.27 -10.36
C GLY A 241 21.40 11.93 -9.76
N VAL A 242 20.72 11.49 -8.69
CA VAL A 242 21.04 10.24 -8.00
C VAL A 242 21.04 9.10 -8.99
N ARG A 243 22.11 8.29 -8.97
CA ARG A 243 22.35 7.25 -9.96
C ARG A 243 21.73 5.92 -9.56
N ASP A 244 21.22 5.17 -10.53
CA ASP A 244 20.80 3.78 -10.35
C ASP A 244 21.99 2.81 -10.25
N ALA A 245 21.70 1.50 -10.16
CA ALA A 245 22.71 0.44 -10.10
C ALA A 245 23.62 0.36 -11.35
N LEU A 246 23.23 0.97 -12.47
CA LEU A 246 24.01 1.08 -13.69
C LEU A 246 24.74 2.43 -13.79
N GLY A 247 24.70 3.24 -12.73
CA GLY A 247 25.28 4.57 -12.73
C GLY A 247 24.45 5.60 -13.50
N ARG A 248 23.25 5.26 -13.98
CA ARG A 248 22.41 6.13 -14.82
C ARG A 248 21.63 7.11 -13.96
N THR A 249 21.49 8.34 -14.43
CA THR A 249 20.55 9.31 -13.82
C THR A 249 19.12 9.05 -14.33
N PRO A 250 18.08 9.63 -13.68
CA PRO A 250 16.71 9.47 -14.14
C PRO A 250 16.53 9.89 -15.61
N LEU A 251 17.29 10.90 -16.05
CA LEU A 251 17.25 11.39 -17.43
C LEU A 251 17.84 10.37 -18.42
N HIS A 252 18.93 9.69 -18.07
CA HIS A 252 19.45 8.58 -18.89
C HIS A 252 18.42 7.45 -19.01
N ALA A 253 17.76 7.10 -17.91
CA ALA A 253 16.72 6.08 -17.94
C ALA A 253 15.55 6.48 -18.84
N ALA A 254 15.14 7.76 -18.82
CA ALA A 254 14.05 8.28 -19.65
C ALA A 254 14.41 8.28 -21.14
N VAL A 255 15.64 8.70 -21.46
CA VAL A 255 16.19 8.63 -22.81
C VAL A 255 16.22 7.18 -23.26
N ALA A 256 16.82 6.26 -22.51
CA ALA A 256 16.88 4.84 -22.85
C ALA A 256 15.49 4.22 -23.10
N ALA A 257 14.51 4.54 -22.24
CA ALA A 257 13.13 4.08 -22.35
C ALA A 257 12.31 4.77 -23.46
N SER A 258 12.88 5.73 -24.19
CA SER A 258 12.21 6.48 -25.27
C SER A 258 11.00 7.28 -24.78
N ARG A 259 11.09 7.91 -23.60
CA ARG A 259 9.97 8.63 -22.96
C ARG A 259 10.19 10.15 -23.01
N LEU A 260 9.74 10.80 -24.09
CA LEU A 260 10.00 12.23 -24.33
C LEU A 260 9.36 13.14 -23.28
N GLU A 261 8.10 12.89 -22.93
CA GLU A 261 7.37 13.69 -21.94
C GLU A 261 8.01 13.62 -20.55
N ILE A 262 8.51 12.45 -20.17
CA ILE A 262 9.27 12.27 -18.93
C ILE A 262 10.58 13.07 -18.96
N CYS A 263 11.27 13.12 -20.12
CA CYS A 263 12.47 13.95 -20.25
C CYS A 263 12.14 15.44 -20.03
N ARG A 264 11.06 15.94 -20.63
CA ARG A 264 10.58 17.32 -20.41
C ARG A 264 10.29 17.58 -18.93
N ALA A 265 9.59 16.65 -18.27
CA ALA A 265 9.25 16.76 -16.85
C ALA A 265 10.50 16.80 -15.96
N LEU A 266 11.49 15.94 -16.21
CA LEU A 266 12.74 15.93 -15.45
C LEU A 266 13.57 17.20 -15.66
N LEU A 267 13.64 17.70 -16.90
CA LEU A 267 14.32 18.97 -17.21
C LEU A 267 13.63 20.15 -16.54
N SER A 268 12.28 20.16 -16.48
CA SER A 268 11.53 21.19 -15.75
C SER A 268 11.82 21.18 -14.25
N ALA A 269 12.25 20.04 -13.70
CA ALA A 269 12.72 19.89 -12.33
C ALA A 269 14.22 20.20 -12.15
N ASN A 270 14.86 20.83 -13.15
CA ASN A 270 16.30 21.14 -13.19
C ASN A 270 17.23 19.92 -13.13
N ALA A 271 16.83 18.78 -13.71
CA ALA A 271 17.76 17.66 -13.88
C ALA A 271 18.88 18.04 -14.86
N ASP A 272 20.14 17.82 -14.47
CA ASP A 272 21.30 18.14 -15.30
C ASP A 272 21.52 17.07 -16.39
N PRO A 273 21.41 17.41 -17.69
CA PRO A 273 21.65 16.49 -18.79
C PRO A 273 23.14 16.20 -19.07
N GLY A 274 24.05 16.98 -18.48
CA GLY A 274 25.50 16.83 -18.62
C GLY A 274 26.10 15.78 -17.69
N LEU A 275 25.35 15.28 -16.71
CA LEU A 275 25.82 14.22 -15.82
C LEU A 275 26.16 12.96 -16.62
N LEU A 276 27.24 12.31 -16.24
CA LEU A 276 27.70 11.07 -16.87
C LEU A 276 27.10 9.85 -16.18
N ASP A 277 26.77 8.82 -16.95
CA ASP A 277 26.41 7.50 -16.45
C ASP A 277 27.63 6.65 -16.04
N GLY A 278 27.40 5.38 -15.68
CA GLY A 278 28.47 4.43 -15.34
C GLY A 278 29.41 4.07 -16.50
N HIS A 279 29.04 4.42 -17.74
CA HIS A 279 29.86 4.24 -18.94
C HIS A 279 30.59 5.53 -19.35
N GLY A 280 30.44 6.61 -18.59
CA GLY A 280 31.03 7.91 -18.91
C GLY A 280 30.29 8.63 -20.04
N ILE A 281 29.05 8.25 -20.34
CA ILE A 281 28.23 8.84 -21.40
C ILE A 281 27.23 9.79 -20.75
N SER A 282 27.00 10.96 -21.35
CA SER A 282 25.96 11.90 -20.91
C SER A 282 24.57 11.54 -21.46
N ALA A 283 23.50 12.07 -20.88
CA ALA A 283 22.15 11.82 -21.40
C ALA A 283 21.98 12.34 -22.83
N VAL A 284 22.64 13.45 -23.17
CA VAL A 284 22.64 14.06 -24.51
C VAL A 284 23.37 13.18 -25.52
N GLU A 285 24.53 12.65 -25.12
CA GLU A 285 25.30 11.75 -25.97
C GLU A 285 24.61 10.40 -26.13
N LEU A 286 23.94 9.91 -25.08
CA LEU A 286 23.07 8.74 -25.16
C LEU A 286 21.95 8.97 -26.17
N ALA A 287 21.31 10.15 -26.18
CA ALA A 287 20.29 10.50 -27.18
C ALA A 287 20.86 10.48 -28.61
N SER A 288 22.04 11.06 -28.82
CA SER A 288 22.72 11.07 -30.12
C SER A 288 23.03 9.68 -30.68
N ARG A 289 23.30 8.71 -29.81
CA ARG A 289 23.69 7.34 -30.17
C ARG A 289 22.50 6.41 -30.42
N ARG A 290 21.26 6.86 -30.19
CA ARG A 290 20.07 6.03 -30.38
C ARG A 290 19.85 5.78 -31.87
N LYS A 291 19.73 4.50 -32.24
CA LYS A 291 19.31 4.10 -33.57
C LYS A 291 17.81 4.37 -33.69
N LEU A 292 17.44 5.37 -34.47
CA LEU A 292 16.05 5.61 -34.84
C LEU A 292 15.55 4.38 -35.63
N ASP A 293 14.44 3.80 -35.21
CA ASP A 293 13.79 2.75 -35.99
C ASP A 293 13.21 3.40 -37.26
N THR A 294 13.96 3.29 -38.36
CA THR A 294 13.62 3.87 -39.65
C THR A 294 12.41 3.21 -40.32
N SER A 295 11.81 2.18 -39.70
CA SER A 295 10.69 1.42 -40.27
C SER A 295 9.36 2.20 -40.30
N LYS A 296 9.21 3.29 -39.53
CA LYS A 296 7.96 4.07 -39.43
C LYS A 296 7.91 5.37 -40.24
N GLY A 297 8.85 5.59 -41.15
CA GLY A 297 8.80 6.69 -42.12
C GLY A 297 9.58 7.94 -41.69
N ASP A 298 10.48 8.35 -42.60
CA ASP A 298 11.04 9.67 -42.83
C ASP A 298 11.19 10.64 -41.64
N TRP A 299 12.13 10.33 -40.75
CA TRP A 299 12.86 11.38 -40.03
C TRP A 299 14.19 11.57 -40.75
N ARG A 300 14.27 12.59 -41.59
CA ARG A 300 15.52 13.01 -42.25
C ARG A 300 16.55 13.35 -41.16
N HIS A 301 17.51 12.45 -40.95
CA HIS A 301 18.90 12.57 -40.49
C HIS A 301 19.43 13.73 -39.61
N GLU A 302 18.68 14.74 -39.15
CA GLU A 302 19.30 15.90 -38.48
C GLU A 302 18.76 16.27 -37.08
N ALA A 303 17.63 15.73 -36.62
CA ALA A 303 17.11 16.06 -35.29
C ALA A 303 16.35 14.90 -34.63
N ASP A 304 17.00 14.16 -33.72
CA ASP A 304 16.29 13.36 -32.73
C ASP A 304 15.61 14.34 -31.75
N PRO A 305 14.28 14.30 -31.54
CA PRO A 305 13.59 15.19 -30.60
C PRO A 305 14.14 15.10 -29.18
N PHE A 306 14.74 13.97 -28.79
CA PHE A 306 15.44 13.85 -27.51
C PHE A 306 16.75 14.63 -27.51
N HIS A 307 17.52 14.55 -28.59
CA HIS A 307 18.79 15.24 -28.72
C HIS A 307 18.62 16.76 -28.76
N GLU A 308 17.63 17.26 -29.51
CA GLU A 308 17.31 18.69 -29.55
C GLU A 308 16.89 19.20 -28.17
N LEU A 309 15.92 18.52 -27.53
CA LEU A 309 15.44 18.90 -26.20
C LEU A 309 16.58 18.97 -25.17
N LEU A 310 17.47 17.98 -25.17
CA LEU A 310 18.58 17.91 -24.22
C LEU A 310 19.69 18.92 -24.54
N LYS A 311 19.96 19.19 -25.82
CA LYS A 311 20.89 20.25 -26.23
C LYS A 311 20.38 21.62 -25.84
N GLU A 312 19.10 21.90 -26.06
CA GLU A 312 18.45 23.16 -25.63
C GLU A 312 18.51 23.32 -24.11
N ALA A 313 18.31 22.24 -23.37
CA ALA A 313 18.50 22.25 -21.91
C ALA A 313 19.95 22.58 -21.50
N MET A 314 20.95 22.07 -22.24
CA MET A 314 22.36 22.40 -21.96
C MET A 314 22.73 23.85 -22.29
N THR A 315 22.16 24.43 -23.35
CA THR A 315 22.43 25.83 -23.71
C THR A 315 21.76 26.79 -22.75
N THR A 316 20.52 26.49 -22.33
CA THR A 316 19.80 27.28 -21.32
C THR A 316 20.47 27.23 -19.95
N ALA A 317 20.96 26.06 -19.51
CA ALA A 317 21.69 25.91 -18.25
C ALA A 317 23.03 26.67 -18.20
N LYS A 318 23.64 27.01 -19.36
CA LYS A 318 24.87 27.82 -19.44
C LYS A 318 24.60 29.32 -19.52
N ALA A 319 23.35 29.73 -19.78
CA ALA A 319 22.97 31.13 -19.99
C ALA A 319 22.46 31.82 -18.71
N THR A 320 22.20 31.06 -17.66
CA THR A 320 21.78 31.52 -16.32
C THR A 320 22.93 31.44 -15.33
#